data_AF-A0A0F7PI49-F1
#
_entry.id   AF-A0A0F7PI49-F1
#
_cell.length_a   1.000
_cell.length_b   1.000
_cell.length_c   1.000
_cell.angle_alpha   90.00
_cell.angle_beta   90.00
_cell.angle_gamma   90.00
#
_symmetry.space_group_name_H-M   'P 1'
#
loop_
_entity.id
_entity.type
_entity.pdbx_description
1 polymer ?
#
loop_
_entity_poly.entity_id
_entity_poly.type
_entity_poly.pdbx_seq_one_letter_code
_entity_poly.pdbx_strand_id
1 'polypeptide(L)'
;MTASANERASPLHYAKELGKRLESLGVDVHVSEHERYLVLLQDAPGQIIDLGRPLRGSRFFGHEAIRRNVPIVTDFTEFAAEYGLKNCMFWGIGLTGAKASADELVSAMKTFNARINIEFSELRKKHSFELLLIAIHPRFDLESGLFDLHAHFVCRVPSEHREAVHRRLLVKFSKTDLNTRPIRNAAAVATYSLWGIWRNEIMLSWPDHALEAAWSLTQHRFRLIRTGGAFAKWKACRRSAPEKMAKAIDKAKLKKNRQETAYSRPTVETGDRLLSKVMVRYGGKKVAAMLFEIRPTAEASCFADTVEAAEEYTSATIGTTQDSPNREQAKSPPLNAFEAIQRSTVRIYEGLSTFWSKISHMTASGKCRIELGISKQRKAILSLQHSPSLAAVIRELKRWRQ
;
A
#
# COMPACT_ATOMS: atom_id res chain seq x y z
N MET A 1 32.30 -6.39 -34.94
CA MET A 1 31.03 -7.07 -34.60
C MET A 1 30.44 -6.37 -33.38
N THR A 2 29.56 -5.39 -33.61
CA THR A 2 28.91 -4.60 -32.58
C THR A 2 27.72 -5.38 -32.03
N ALA A 3 27.76 -5.72 -30.74
CA ALA A 3 26.65 -6.33 -30.02
C ALA A 3 25.40 -5.46 -30.21
N SER A 4 24.36 -6.04 -30.83
CA SER A 4 23.03 -5.43 -30.85
C SER A 4 22.61 -5.20 -29.41
N ALA A 5 22.23 -3.97 -29.07
CA ALA A 5 21.56 -3.69 -27.82
C ALA A 5 20.36 -4.63 -27.72
N ASN A 6 20.43 -5.64 -26.84
CA ASN A 6 19.33 -6.58 -26.60
C ASN A 6 18.04 -5.77 -26.42
N GLU A 7 17.12 -5.86 -27.38
CA GLU A 7 15.80 -5.26 -27.25
C GLU A 7 15.14 -5.91 -26.04
N ARG A 8 15.12 -5.19 -24.92
CA ARG A 8 14.45 -5.65 -23.72
C ARG A 8 12.98 -5.84 -24.04
N ALA A 9 12.47 -7.06 -23.83
CA ALA A 9 11.07 -7.36 -24.03
C ALA A 9 10.18 -6.47 -23.15
N SER A 10 8.93 -6.25 -23.59
CA SER A 10 8.00 -5.39 -22.88
C SER A 10 7.67 -5.94 -21.47
N PRO A 11 7.33 -5.08 -20.48
CA PRO A 11 6.87 -5.54 -19.17
C PRO A 11 5.65 -6.46 -19.22
N LEU A 12 4.81 -6.34 -20.26
CA LEU A 12 3.67 -7.21 -20.48
C LEU A 12 4.12 -8.62 -20.91
N HIS A 13 5.14 -8.72 -21.76
CA HIS A 13 5.73 -9.99 -22.17
C HIS A 13 6.24 -10.78 -20.96
N TYR A 14 7.10 -10.18 -20.14
CA TYR A 14 7.61 -10.85 -18.93
C TYR A 14 6.50 -11.21 -17.92
N ALA A 15 5.45 -10.39 -17.82
CA ALA A 15 4.31 -10.71 -16.98
C ALA A 15 3.55 -11.95 -17.49
N LYS A 16 3.36 -12.08 -18.81
CA LYS A 16 2.70 -13.24 -19.43
C LYS A 16 3.51 -14.52 -19.22
N GLU A 17 4.83 -14.48 -19.47
CA GLU A 17 5.70 -15.64 -19.27
C GLU A 17 5.74 -16.09 -17.80
N LEU A 18 5.79 -15.12 -16.88
CA LEU A 18 5.72 -15.45 -15.45
C LEU A 18 4.35 -16.00 -15.06
N GLY A 19 3.27 -15.50 -15.66
CA GLY A 19 1.92 -16.05 -15.52
C GLY A 19 1.88 -17.52 -15.90
N LYS A 20 2.28 -17.87 -17.13
CA LYS A 20 2.35 -19.26 -17.61
C LYS A 20 3.15 -20.16 -16.67
N ARG A 21 4.30 -19.68 -16.18
CA ARG A 21 5.13 -20.44 -15.25
C ARG A 21 4.42 -20.71 -13.92
N LEU A 22 3.73 -19.73 -13.36
CA LEU A 22 2.93 -19.93 -12.16
C LEU A 22 1.74 -20.88 -12.40
N GLU A 23 1.10 -20.82 -13.57
CA GLU A 23 0.04 -21.77 -13.93
C GLU A 23 0.56 -23.21 -14.01
N SER A 24 1.76 -23.44 -14.55
CA SER A 24 2.37 -24.77 -14.55
C SER A 24 2.66 -25.32 -13.14
N LEU A 25 2.68 -24.44 -12.13
CA LEU A 25 2.79 -24.79 -10.71
C LEU A 25 1.41 -24.94 -10.04
N GLY A 26 0.32 -24.92 -10.79
CA GLY A 26 -1.04 -25.04 -10.27
C GLY A 26 -1.58 -23.77 -9.61
N VAL A 27 -0.98 -22.61 -9.88
CA VAL A 27 -1.41 -21.33 -9.31
C VAL A 27 -2.39 -20.62 -10.23
N ASP A 28 -3.58 -20.29 -9.71
CA ASP A 28 -4.51 -19.40 -10.41
C ASP A 28 -4.03 -17.93 -10.37
N VAL A 29 -3.51 -17.47 -11.50
CA VAL A 29 -3.01 -16.12 -11.73
C VAL A 29 -3.94 -15.24 -12.55
N HIS A 30 -5.08 -15.75 -13.01
CA HIS A 30 -5.98 -15.05 -13.92
C HIS A 30 -7.17 -14.43 -13.19
N VAL A 31 -7.79 -13.42 -13.82
CA VAL A 31 -9.03 -12.78 -13.34
C VAL A 31 -10.26 -13.42 -13.99
N SER A 32 -10.06 -14.04 -15.15
CA SER A 32 -11.10 -14.62 -15.99
C SER A 32 -10.45 -15.72 -16.82
N GLU A 33 -11.20 -16.78 -17.09
CA GLU A 33 -10.81 -17.83 -18.04
C GLU A 33 -10.91 -17.37 -19.49
N HIS A 34 -11.64 -16.28 -19.75
CA HIS A 34 -11.82 -15.76 -21.09
C HIS A 34 -10.60 -14.97 -21.57
N GLU A 35 -10.14 -15.29 -22.78
CA GLU A 35 -9.08 -14.55 -23.45
C GLU A 35 -9.54 -13.17 -23.90
N ARG A 36 -8.58 -12.27 -24.09
CA ARG A 36 -8.81 -10.91 -24.57
C ARG A 36 -7.97 -10.61 -25.78
N TYR A 37 -8.47 -9.74 -26.64
CA TYR A 37 -7.75 -9.24 -27.80
C TYR A 37 -8.11 -7.78 -28.06
N LEU A 38 -7.23 -7.08 -28.78
CA LEU A 38 -7.45 -5.71 -29.24
C LEU A 38 -7.66 -5.69 -30.74
N VAL A 39 -8.61 -4.88 -31.20
CA VAL A 39 -8.77 -4.53 -32.62
C VAL A 39 -8.31 -3.08 -32.77
N LEU A 40 -7.21 -2.85 -33.49
CA LEU A 40 -6.71 -1.51 -33.76
C LEU A 40 -7.66 -0.75 -34.71
N LEU A 41 -7.99 0.49 -34.37
CA LEU A 41 -8.84 1.37 -35.17
C LEU A 41 -7.97 2.27 -36.06
N GLN A 42 -7.17 1.66 -36.95
CA GLN A 42 -6.47 2.36 -38.02
C GLN A 42 -7.25 2.25 -39.33
N ASP A 43 -6.86 3.02 -40.36
CA ASP A 43 -7.48 3.06 -41.68
C ASP A 43 -7.35 1.70 -42.41
N ALA A 44 -8.26 0.77 -42.11
CA ALA A 44 -8.56 -0.53 -42.74
C ALA A 44 -7.46 -1.63 -42.78
N PRO A 45 -7.86 -2.92 -42.76
CA PRO A 45 -8.68 -3.56 -41.73
C PRO A 45 -7.90 -3.66 -40.40
N GLY A 46 -8.59 -3.40 -39.29
CA GLY A 46 -7.98 -3.25 -37.96
C GLY A 46 -7.18 -4.49 -37.53
N GLN A 47 -5.87 -4.31 -37.34
CA GLN A 47 -5.00 -5.38 -36.85
C GLN A 47 -5.47 -5.89 -35.48
N ILE A 48 -5.54 -7.22 -35.35
CA ILE A 48 -5.88 -7.89 -34.09
C ILE A 48 -4.59 -8.15 -33.31
N ILE A 49 -4.61 -7.86 -32.01
CA ILE A 49 -3.51 -8.15 -31.07
C ILE A 49 -4.03 -9.02 -29.94
N ASP A 50 -3.54 -10.24 -29.87
CA ASP A 50 -3.93 -11.19 -28.83
C ASP A 50 -3.29 -10.85 -27.48
N LEU A 51 -4.15 -10.61 -26.50
CA LEU A 51 -3.74 -10.36 -25.12
C LEU A 51 -3.73 -11.64 -24.29
N GLY A 52 -4.50 -12.66 -24.68
CA GLY A 52 -4.69 -13.90 -23.92
C GLY A 52 -5.51 -13.68 -22.64
N ARG A 53 -5.49 -14.64 -21.71
CA ARG A 53 -6.21 -14.53 -20.43
C ARG A 53 -5.67 -13.39 -19.56
N PRO A 54 -6.54 -12.54 -19.00
CA PRO A 54 -6.11 -11.39 -18.19
C PRO A 54 -5.50 -11.83 -16.86
N LEU A 55 -4.26 -11.41 -16.60
CA LEU A 55 -3.59 -11.64 -15.31
C LEU A 55 -4.25 -10.83 -14.19
N ARG A 56 -4.17 -11.34 -12.96
CA ARG A 56 -4.63 -10.65 -11.74
C ARG A 56 -4.00 -9.27 -11.63
N GLY A 57 -4.81 -8.29 -11.25
CA GLY A 57 -4.41 -6.88 -11.14
C GLY A 57 -3.42 -6.56 -10.00
N SER A 58 -2.63 -7.53 -9.54
CA SER A 58 -1.71 -7.37 -8.41
C SER A 58 -0.41 -6.67 -8.85
N ARG A 59 0.31 -6.05 -7.90
CA ARG A 59 1.62 -5.43 -8.18
C ARG A 59 2.73 -6.46 -8.45
N PHE A 60 2.42 -7.75 -8.38
CA PHE A 60 3.34 -8.84 -8.71
C PHE A 60 3.70 -8.81 -10.19
N PHE A 61 2.74 -8.46 -11.05
CA PHE A 61 2.96 -8.29 -12.48
C PHE A 61 3.39 -6.86 -12.81
N GLY A 62 4.45 -6.73 -13.59
CA GLY A 62 5.18 -5.49 -13.81
C GLY A 62 4.36 -4.42 -14.51
N HIS A 63 3.51 -4.79 -15.47
CA HIS A 63 2.61 -3.84 -16.14
C HIS A 63 1.63 -3.19 -15.14
N GLU A 64 1.09 -3.97 -14.20
CA GLU A 64 0.24 -3.47 -13.12
C GLU A 64 1.03 -2.68 -12.07
N ALA A 65 2.23 -3.12 -11.73
CA ALA A 65 3.12 -2.40 -10.84
C ALA A 65 3.42 -0.99 -11.37
N ILE A 66 3.79 -0.87 -12.65
CA ILE A 66 4.06 0.40 -13.33
C ILE A 66 2.84 1.32 -13.24
N ARG A 67 1.66 0.83 -13.65
CA ARG A 67 0.41 1.60 -13.61
C ARG A 67 0.11 2.16 -12.22
N ARG A 68 0.39 1.38 -11.16
CA ARG A 68 0.14 1.77 -9.77
C ARG A 68 1.31 2.54 -9.13
N ASN A 69 2.50 2.54 -9.73
CA ASN A 69 3.68 3.26 -9.28
C ASN A 69 3.71 4.70 -9.79
N VAL A 70 3.33 4.92 -11.05
CA VAL A 70 3.34 6.25 -11.69
C VAL A 70 2.67 7.33 -10.82
N PRO A 71 1.44 7.12 -10.28
CA PRO A 71 0.82 8.13 -9.42
C PRO A 71 1.62 8.42 -8.15
N ILE A 72 2.31 7.43 -7.56
CA ILE A 72 3.09 7.65 -6.34
C ILE A 72 4.34 8.48 -6.67
N VAL A 73 4.99 8.23 -7.81
CA VAL A 73 6.14 9.01 -8.28
C VAL A 73 5.74 10.45 -8.56
N THR A 74 4.63 10.66 -9.27
CA THR A 74 4.08 11.99 -9.54
C THR A 74 3.74 12.72 -8.25
N ASP A 75 2.96 12.09 -7.37
CA ASP A 75 2.59 12.65 -6.06
C ASP A 75 3.83 13.06 -5.26
N PHE A 76 4.85 12.21 -5.20
CA PHE A 76 6.04 12.49 -4.41
C PHE A 76 6.91 13.61 -5.01
N THR A 77 6.94 13.70 -6.34
CA THR A 77 7.66 14.77 -7.06
C THR A 77 7.01 16.13 -6.79
N GLU A 78 5.67 16.18 -6.85
CA GLU A 78 4.92 17.40 -6.55
C GLU A 78 5.05 17.80 -5.08
N PHE A 79 4.93 16.84 -4.16
CA PHE A 79 5.19 17.08 -2.74
C PHE A 79 6.61 17.64 -2.49
N ALA A 80 7.62 17.08 -3.17
CA ALA A 80 8.99 17.53 -3.05
C ALA A 80 9.20 18.95 -3.60
N ALA A 81 8.47 19.33 -4.65
CA ALA A 81 8.50 20.69 -5.19
C ALA A 81 7.89 21.71 -4.21
N GLU A 82 6.83 21.33 -3.48
CA GLU A 82 6.15 22.21 -2.52
C GLU A 82 6.89 22.32 -1.17
N TYR A 83 7.35 21.21 -0.60
CA TYR A 83 7.93 21.16 0.76
C TYR A 83 9.47 21.10 0.78
N GLY A 84 10.10 21.00 -0.39
CA GLY A 84 11.54 20.85 -0.53
C GLY A 84 12.08 19.48 -0.08
N LEU A 85 13.31 19.20 -0.51
CA LEU A 85 14.06 17.99 -0.18
C LEU A 85 15.19 18.24 0.82
N LYS A 86 15.27 19.44 1.39
CA LYS A 86 16.24 19.75 2.45
C LYS A 86 16.00 18.79 3.61
N ASN A 87 17.06 18.14 4.08
CA ASN A 87 17.03 17.12 5.14
C ASN A 87 16.29 15.81 4.80
N CYS A 88 15.89 15.61 3.54
CA CYS A 88 15.31 14.35 3.08
C CYS A 88 16.44 13.40 2.67
N MET A 89 16.46 12.21 3.25
CA MET A 89 17.46 11.16 3.07
C MET A 89 16.81 9.98 2.35
N PHE A 90 17.58 9.32 1.48
CA PHE A 90 17.19 8.06 0.86
C PHE A 90 18.11 6.96 1.39
N TRP A 91 17.52 5.99 2.10
CA TRP A 91 18.25 4.99 2.86
C TRP A 91 17.70 3.58 2.61
N GLY A 92 18.57 2.59 2.81
CA GLY A 92 18.28 1.16 2.73
C GLY A 92 18.57 0.46 4.06
N ILE A 93 17.69 -0.46 4.45
CA ILE A 93 17.86 -1.36 5.60
C ILE A 93 17.48 -2.79 5.22
N GLY A 94 18.22 -3.79 5.70
CA GLY A 94 17.95 -5.21 5.52
C GLY A 94 17.44 -5.88 6.80
N LEU A 95 16.82 -7.07 6.63
CA LEU A 95 16.43 -7.94 7.73
C LEU A 95 17.65 -8.32 8.59
N THR A 96 17.56 -8.12 9.91
CA THR A 96 18.66 -8.40 10.84
C THR A 96 19.06 -9.88 10.83
N GLY A 97 20.35 -10.18 10.69
CA GLY A 97 20.92 -11.48 11.02
C GLY A 97 20.76 -12.61 10.00
N ALA A 98 19.82 -12.56 9.06
CA ALA A 98 19.71 -13.59 8.01
C ALA A 98 18.83 -13.17 6.81
N LYS A 99 19.05 -13.87 5.69
CA LYS A 99 18.06 -14.03 4.61
C LYS A 99 17.00 -15.06 5.05
N ALA A 100 15.83 -15.05 4.43
CA ALA A 100 14.74 -15.98 4.77
C ALA A 100 14.69 -17.16 3.80
N SER A 101 14.42 -18.37 4.28
CA SER A 101 14.01 -19.47 3.40
C SER A 101 12.66 -19.15 2.75
N ALA A 102 12.33 -19.86 1.67
CA ALA A 102 11.03 -19.69 1.00
C ALA A 102 9.84 -20.01 1.92
N ASP A 103 9.96 -21.08 2.72
CA ASP A 103 8.91 -21.53 3.64
C ASP A 103 8.70 -20.55 4.81
N GLU A 104 9.74 -19.84 5.23
CA GLU A 104 9.67 -18.87 6.32
C GLU A 104 9.36 -17.44 5.86
N LEU A 105 9.25 -17.19 4.55
CA LEU A 105 9.19 -15.86 3.96
C LEU A 105 8.06 -15.00 4.55
N VAL A 106 6.89 -15.58 4.81
CA VAL A 106 5.75 -14.90 5.42
C VAL A 106 6.06 -14.49 6.87
N SER A 107 6.68 -15.37 7.65
CA SER A 107 7.07 -15.10 9.03
C SER A 107 8.19 -14.06 9.10
N ALA A 108 9.19 -14.16 8.23
CA ALA A 108 10.26 -13.20 8.09
C ALA A 108 9.73 -11.81 7.71
N MET A 109 8.76 -11.72 6.79
CA MET A 109 8.12 -10.48 6.40
C MET A 109 7.36 -9.82 7.57
N LYS A 110 6.65 -10.60 8.40
CA LYS A 110 5.99 -10.10 9.63
C LYS A 110 7.02 -9.54 10.61
N THR A 111 8.08 -10.31 10.88
CA THR A 111 9.16 -9.93 11.79
C THR A 111 9.87 -8.66 11.31
N PHE A 112 10.18 -8.57 10.02
CA PHE A 112 10.82 -7.39 9.44
C PHE A 112 9.95 -6.15 9.57
N ASN A 113 8.66 -6.25 9.26
CA ASN A 113 7.71 -5.14 9.42
C ASN A 113 7.59 -4.69 10.87
N ALA A 114 7.50 -5.64 11.82
CA ALA A 114 7.44 -5.34 13.25
C ALA A 114 8.69 -4.57 13.70
N ARG A 115 9.88 -5.03 13.30
CA ARG A 115 11.15 -4.36 13.60
C ARG A 115 11.20 -2.95 13.03
N ILE A 116 10.85 -2.76 11.75
CA ILE A 116 10.77 -1.43 11.13
C ILE A 116 9.85 -0.51 11.95
N ASN A 117 8.66 -1.00 12.32
CA ASN A 117 7.68 -0.18 13.05
C ASN A 117 8.19 0.22 14.44
N ILE A 118 8.82 -0.71 15.18
CA ILE A 118 9.42 -0.43 16.49
C ILE A 118 10.51 0.62 16.36
N GLU A 119 11.49 0.39 15.48
CA GLU A 119 12.67 1.25 15.39
C GLU A 119 12.33 2.64 14.83
N PHE A 120 11.46 2.73 13.83
CA PHE A 120 11.04 4.03 13.30
C PHE A 120 10.21 4.81 14.30
N SER A 121 9.45 4.14 15.16
CA SER A 121 8.71 4.79 16.24
C SER A 121 9.65 5.36 17.31
N GLU A 122 10.71 4.63 17.67
CA GLU A 122 11.73 5.12 18.59
C GLU A 122 12.53 6.28 18.01
N LEU A 123 12.91 6.21 16.73
CA LEU A 123 13.57 7.30 16.03
C LEU A 123 12.68 8.56 15.99
N ARG A 124 11.38 8.41 15.74
CA ARG A 124 10.44 9.53 15.74
C ARG A 124 10.38 10.22 17.10
N LYS A 125 10.36 9.46 18.20
CA LYS A 125 10.29 9.99 19.56
C LYS A 125 11.55 10.78 19.96
N LYS A 126 12.73 10.36 19.49
CA LYS A 126 14.02 10.85 19.99
C LYS A 126 14.77 11.78 19.05
N HIS A 127 14.50 11.71 17.75
CA HIS A 127 15.36 12.29 16.72
C HIS A 127 14.60 13.02 15.62
N SER A 128 13.32 13.35 15.86
CA SER A 128 12.45 14.02 14.89
C SER A 128 12.43 13.32 13.52
N PHE A 129 12.62 11.99 13.53
CA PHE A 129 12.61 11.17 12.32
C PHE A 129 11.20 11.10 11.75
N GLU A 130 11.06 11.47 10.49
CA GLU A 130 9.80 11.40 9.77
C GLU A 130 9.94 10.49 8.55
N LEU A 131 9.20 9.40 8.54
CA LEU A 131 9.09 8.55 7.35
C LEU A 131 8.15 9.21 6.33
N LEU A 132 8.60 9.35 5.08
CA LEU A 132 7.79 9.88 3.97
C LEU A 132 7.31 8.75 3.05
N LEU A 133 8.20 7.86 2.61
CA LEU A 133 7.90 6.73 1.72
C LEU A 133 8.77 5.53 2.10
N ILE A 134 8.22 4.32 2.09
CA ILE A 134 8.97 3.07 2.21
C ILE A 134 8.44 2.04 1.22
N ALA A 135 9.37 1.32 0.60
CA ALA A 135 9.15 0.15 -0.23
C ALA A 135 9.92 -1.04 0.36
N ILE A 136 9.28 -2.20 0.48
CA ILE A 136 9.88 -3.45 0.96
C ILE A 136 10.04 -4.39 -0.21
N HIS A 137 11.24 -4.95 -0.34
CA HIS A 137 11.73 -5.73 -1.47
C HIS A 137 12.03 -7.16 -1.00
N PRO A 138 11.16 -8.12 -1.33
CA PRO A 138 11.46 -9.54 -1.19
C PRO A 138 12.26 -10.02 -2.42
N ARG A 139 13.59 -10.04 -2.32
CA ARG A 139 14.45 -10.44 -3.44
C ARG A 139 15.01 -11.83 -3.20
N PHE A 140 14.73 -12.79 -4.09
CA PHE A 140 15.43 -14.06 -4.06
C PHE A 140 16.86 -13.89 -4.53
N ASP A 141 17.81 -14.40 -3.74
CA ASP A 141 19.21 -14.46 -4.09
C ASP A 141 19.56 -15.86 -4.57
N LEU A 142 19.89 -15.98 -5.86
CA LEU A 142 20.18 -17.25 -6.52
C LEU A 142 21.43 -17.94 -5.97
N GLU A 143 22.39 -17.18 -5.44
CA GLU A 143 23.64 -17.74 -4.90
C GLU A 143 23.41 -18.45 -3.56
N SER A 144 22.69 -17.80 -2.64
CA SER A 144 22.37 -18.41 -1.34
C SER A 144 21.13 -19.28 -1.33
N GLY A 145 20.27 -19.20 -2.34
CA GLY A 145 18.97 -19.88 -2.35
C GLY A 145 17.96 -19.30 -1.34
N LEU A 146 18.17 -18.07 -0.87
CA LEU A 146 17.37 -17.44 0.19
C LEU A 146 16.84 -16.07 -0.24
N PHE A 147 15.76 -15.62 0.41
CA PHE A 147 15.18 -14.29 0.25
C PHE A 147 15.92 -13.22 1.06
N ASP A 148 16.51 -12.26 0.37
CA ASP A 148 17.00 -10.99 0.90
C ASP A 148 15.86 -9.99 1.05
N LEU A 149 15.29 -9.91 2.27
CA LEU A 149 14.31 -8.88 2.63
C LEU A 149 15.03 -7.57 2.97
N HIS A 150 14.80 -6.55 2.16
CA HIS A 150 15.30 -5.20 2.43
C HIS A 150 14.24 -4.15 2.13
N ALA A 151 14.42 -2.95 2.69
CA ALA A 151 13.52 -1.84 2.50
C ALA A 151 14.30 -0.59 2.07
N HIS A 152 13.80 0.04 1.03
CA HIS A 152 14.23 1.36 0.59
C HIS A 152 13.23 2.39 1.10
N PHE A 153 13.71 3.45 1.74
CA PHE A 153 12.83 4.46 2.29
C PHE A 153 13.39 5.87 2.16
N VAL A 154 12.46 6.82 2.09
CA VAL A 154 12.70 8.24 2.14
C VAL A 154 12.22 8.75 3.49
N CYS A 155 13.10 9.43 4.20
CA CYS A 155 12.79 10.04 5.49
C CYS A 155 13.31 11.47 5.58
N ARG A 156 12.71 12.28 6.43
CA ARG A 156 13.23 13.59 6.81
C ARG A 156 13.87 13.50 8.19
N VAL A 157 15.12 13.95 8.29
CA VAL A 157 15.92 13.93 9.53
C VAL A 157 16.75 15.22 9.65
N PRO A 158 16.55 16.02 10.71
CA PRO A 158 17.39 17.19 10.97
C PRO A 158 18.87 16.84 11.05
N SER A 159 19.74 17.73 10.55
CA SER A 159 21.19 17.51 10.45
C SER A 159 21.84 17.03 11.75
N GLU A 160 21.48 17.66 12.86
CA GLU A 160 21.94 17.43 14.22
C GLU A 160 21.57 16.04 14.77
N HIS A 161 20.61 15.35 14.14
CA HIS A 161 20.19 14.01 14.53
C HIS A 161 20.62 12.92 13.56
N ARG A 162 21.13 13.27 12.36
CA ARG A 162 21.42 12.28 11.31
C ARG A 162 22.38 11.20 11.76
N GLU A 163 23.45 11.57 12.46
CA GLU A 163 24.43 10.60 12.93
C GLU A 163 23.85 9.64 13.97
N ALA A 164 23.06 10.14 14.93
CA ALA A 164 22.40 9.31 15.93
C ALA A 164 21.41 8.32 15.30
N VAL A 165 20.63 8.79 14.31
CA VAL A 165 19.72 7.93 13.54
C VAL A 165 20.50 6.88 12.77
N HIS A 166 21.57 7.29 12.08
CA HIS A 166 22.44 6.40 11.31
C HIS A 166 23.02 5.28 12.18
N ARG A 167 23.66 5.63 13.30
CA ARG A 167 24.21 4.65 14.26
C ARG A 167 23.15 3.67 14.75
N ARG A 168 21.93 4.15 15.06
CA ARG A 168 20.86 3.25 15.49
C ARG A 168 20.46 2.27 14.39
N LEU A 169 20.32 2.73 13.15
CA LEU A 169 19.94 1.88 12.03
C LEU A 169 21.02 0.82 11.74
N LEU A 170 22.30 1.21 11.76
CA LEU A 170 23.45 0.29 11.64
C LEU A 170 23.42 -0.83 12.70
N VAL A 171 23.03 -0.51 13.93
CA VAL A 171 22.99 -1.50 15.02
C VAL A 171 21.78 -2.42 14.93
N LYS A 172 20.67 -1.96 14.33
CA LYS A 172 19.37 -2.68 14.38
C LYS A 172 19.06 -3.46 13.12
N PHE A 173 19.61 -3.09 11.98
CA PHE A 173 19.35 -3.71 10.69
C PHE A 173 20.65 -4.25 10.08
N SER A 174 20.54 -5.32 9.30
CA SER A 174 21.66 -5.76 8.46
C SER A 174 21.69 -4.92 7.17
N LYS A 175 22.78 -5.03 6.40
CA LYS A 175 22.89 -4.50 5.02
C LYS A 175 22.25 -3.12 4.85
N THR A 176 22.94 -2.13 5.38
CA THR A 176 22.48 -0.74 5.42
C THR A 176 23.17 0.09 4.35
N ASP A 177 22.40 0.87 3.60
CA ASP A 177 22.91 1.93 2.72
C ASP A 177 22.37 3.26 3.23
N LEU A 178 23.23 4.01 3.93
CA LEU A 178 22.82 5.18 4.71
C LEU A 178 23.56 6.45 4.28
N ASN A 179 23.59 6.73 2.99
CA ASN A 179 24.24 7.93 2.44
C ASN A 179 23.83 9.20 3.20
N THR A 180 24.80 10.01 3.61
CA THR A 180 24.60 11.23 4.40
C THR A 180 24.18 12.45 3.57
N ARG A 181 24.21 12.33 2.23
CA ARG A 181 23.80 13.39 1.30
C ARG A 181 22.27 13.42 1.15
N PRO A 182 21.64 14.61 1.22
CA PRO A 182 20.22 14.75 0.91
C PRO A 182 19.87 14.37 -0.52
N ILE A 183 18.62 13.97 -0.73
CA ILE A 183 18.06 13.64 -2.04
C ILE A 183 18.09 14.87 -2.95
N ARG A 184 18.54 14.68 -4.20
CA ARG A 184 18.54 15.72 -5.23
C ARG A 184 17.41 15.58 -6.23
N ASN A 185 16.90 14.37 -6.45
CA ASN A 185 15.85 14.08 -7.42
C ASN A 185 14.79 13.14 -6.81
N ALA A 186 13.63 13.71 -6.48
CA ALA A 186 12.51 12.97 -5.89
C ALA A 186 11.97 11.89 -6.82
N ALA A 187 11.82 12.19 -8.11
CA ALA A 187 11.28 11.25 -9.10
C ALA A 187 12.18 10.03 -9.26
N ALA A 188 13.50 10.23 -9.34
CA ALA A 188 14.47 9.14 -9.45
C ALA A 188 14.44 8.23 -8.23
N VAL A 189 14.43 8.80 -7.02
CA VAL A 189 14.40 8.02 -5.77
C VAL A 189 13.08 7.26 -5.61
N ALA A 190 11.94 7.89 -5.87
CA ALA A 190 10.64 7.22 -5.80
C ALA A 190 10.54 6.10 -6.84
N THR A 191 10.99 6.35 -8.08
CA THR A 191 11.02 5.33 -9.14
C THR A 191 11.89 4.15 -8.74
N TYR A 192 13.11 4.41 -8.28
CA TYR A 192 14.05 3.38 -7.85
C TYR A 192 13.47 2.52 -6.71
N SER A 193 12.88 3.17 -5.69
CA SER A 193 12.25 2.47 -4.56
C SER A 193 11.08 1.59 -4.99
N LEU A 194 10.28 2.02 -5.96
CA LEU A 194 9.05 1.31 -6.33
C LEU A 194 9.25 0.23 -7.40
N TRP A 195 10.27 0.38 -8.25
CA TRP A 195 10.50 -0.52 -9.39
C TRP A 195 11.17 -1.85 -8.96
N GLY A 196 11.91 -1.86 -7.87
CA GLY A 196 12.66 -3.04 -7.43
C GLY A 196 11.86 -4.09 -6.67
N ILE A 197 10.55 -3.92 -6.44
CA ILE A 197 9.78 -4.80 -5.53
C ILE A 197 9.57 -6.19 -6.14
N TRP A 198 9.00 -6.24 -7.35
CA TRP A 198 8.83 -7.47 -8.14
C TRP A 198 9.37 -7.22 -9.53
N ARG A 199 10.39 -7.99 -9.92
CA ARG A 199 11.09 -7.81 -11.20
C ARG A 199 10.88 -9.05 -12.06
N ASN A 200 9.80 -9.07 -12.86
CA ASN A 200 9.40 -10.28 -13.59
C ASN A 200 10.52 -10.87 -14.47
N GLU A 201 11.31 -10.02 -15.13
CA GLU A 201 12.50 -10.44 -15.90
C GLU A 201 13.48 -11.31 -15.08
N ILE A 202 13.72 -10.94 -13.81
CA ILE A 202 14.61 -11.72 -12.93
C ILE A 202 13.85 -12.90 -12.31
N MET A 203 12.57 -12.72 -11.97
CA MET A 203 11.78 -13.77 -11.34
C MET A 203 11.61 -15.00 -12.24
N LEU A 204 11.68 -14.82 -13.56
CA LEU A 204 11.69 -15.93 -14.51
C LEU A 204 12.86 -16.90 -14.32
N SER A 205 13.96 -16.51 -13.66
CA SER A 205 15.06 -17.41 -13.33
C SER A 205 15.03 -17.93 -11.89
N TRP A 206 14.06 -17.53 -11.07
CA TRP A 206 13.94 -18.04 -9.71
C TRP A 206 13.53 -19.51 -9.73
N PRO A 207 13.89 -20.34 -8.75
CA PRO A 207 13.35 -21.69 -8.63
C PRO A 207 11.86 -21.68 -8.25
N ASP A 208 11.15 -22.78 -8.51
CA ASP A 208 9.68 -22.85 -8.37
C ASP A 208 9.21 -22.55 -6.94
N HIS A 209 9.85 -23.16 -5.93
CA HIS A 209 9.54 -22.91 -4.52
C HIS A 209 9.65 -21.41 -4.13
N ALA A 210 10.57 -20.67 -4.76
CA ALA A 210 10.71 -19.24 -4.53
C ALA A 210 9.59 -18.43 -5.21
N LEU A 211 9.16 -18.84 -6.41
CA LEU A 211 8.02 -18.22 -7.08
C LEU A 211 6.72 -18.43 -6.31
N GLU A 212 6.48 -19.63 -5.81
CA GLU A 212 5.32 -19.97 -4.98
C GLU A 212 5.31 -19.16 -3.69
N ALA A 213 6.44 -19.10 -2.98
CA ALA A 213 6.56 -18.28 -1.77
C ALA A 213 6.33 -16.79 -2.04
N ALA A 214 6.88 -16.27 -3.13
CA ALA A 214 6.68 -14.89 -3.57
C ALA A 214 5.21 -14.61 -3.93
N TRP A 215 4.54 -15.56 -4.58
CA TRP A 215 3.11 -15.45 -4.90
C TRP A 215 2.26 -15.49 -3.62
N SER A 216 2.56 -16.41 -2.69
CA SER A 216 1.90 -16.51 -1.39
C SER A 216 1.93 -15.19 -0.61
N LEU A 217 3.04 -14.44 -0.65
CA LEU A 217 3.09 -13.09 -0.06
C LEU A 217 2.01 -12.14 -0.59
N THR A 218 1.59 -12.28 -1.85
CA THR A 218 0.52 -11.46 -2.44
C THR A 218 -0.86 -11.82 -1.88
N GLN A 219 -1.07 -13.08 -1.51
CA GLN A 219 -2.30 -13.59 -0.90
C GLN A 219 -2.43 -13.10 0.55
N HIS A 220 -1.31 -12.97 1.26
CA HIS A 220 -1.26 -12.42 2.64
C HIS A 220 -1.43 -10.88 2.73
N ARG A 221 -1.65 -10.18 1.61
CA ARG A 221 -1.97 -8.74 1.55
C ARG A 221 -0.97 -7.81 2.28
N PHE A 222 0.32 -8.17 2.32
CA PHE A 222 1.34 -7.29 2.88
C PHE A 222 1.41 -5.95 2.14
N ARG A 223 1.51 -4.85 2.91
CA ARG A 223 1.72 -3.52 2.35
C ARG A 223 3.21 -3.29 2.07
N LEU A 224 3.64 -3.74 0.89
CA LEU A 224 5.03 -3.55 0.44
C LEU A 224 5.38 -2.09 0.17
N ILE A 225 4.40 -1.22 -0.03
CA ILE A 225 4.60 0.23 -0.18
C ILE A 225 3.77 0.95 0.87
N ARG A 226 4.40 1.86 1.63
CA ARG A 226 3.72 2.68 2.63
C ARG A 226 4.18 4.13 2.51
N THR A 227 3.24 5.06 2.61
CA THR A 227 3.51 6.50 2.74
C THR A 227 3.30 6.92 4.19
N GLY A 228 4.12 7.84 4.69
CA GLY A 228 4.04 8.34 6.07
C GLY A 228 4.17 9.86 6.16
N GLY A 229 4.07 10.35 7.40
CA GLY A 229 4.39 11.74 7.74
C GLY A 229 3.63 12.78 6.93
N ALA A 230 4.31 13.89 6.65
CA ALA A 230 3.83 15.01 5.87
C ALA A 230 3.41 14.59 4.45
N PHE A 231 4.10 13.63 3.82
CA PHE A 231 3.73 13.17 2.49
C PHE A 231 2.37 12.46 2.49
N ALA A 232 2.12 11.58 3.45
CA ALA A 232 0.82 10.91 3.58
C ALA A 232 -0.31 11.91 3.87
N LYS A 233 -0.06 12.92 4.72
CA LYS A 233 -1.03 13.98 5.04
C LYS A 233 -1.34 14.82 3.80
N TRP A 234 -0.31 15.30 3.10
CA TRP A 234 -0.44 16.07 1.87
C TRP A 234 -1.27 15.33 0.81
N LYS A 235 -0.97 14.04 0.62
CA LYS A 235 -1.70 13.17 -0.29
C LYS A 235 -3.17 13.01 0.10
N ALA A 236 -3.47 12.91 1.40
CA ALA A 236 -4.85 12.86 1.87
C ALA A 236 -5.59 14.18 1.60
N CYS A 237 -4.97 15.33 1.87
CA CYS A 237 -5.56 16.66 1.67
C CYS A 237 -5.90 16.93 0.18
N ARG A 238 -4.99 16.61 -0.75
CA ARG A 238 -5.26 16.76 -2.19
C ARG A 238 -6.35 15.85 -2.71
N ARG A 239 -6.44 14.64 -2.16
CA ARG A 239 -7.50 13.69 -2.52
C ARG A 239 -8.85 14.04 -1.91
N SER A 240 -8.89 14.83 -0.84
CA SER A 240 -10.13 15.12 -0.12
C SER A 240 -11.02 16.21 -0.74
N ALA A 241 -10.47 17.18 -1.49
CA ALA A 241 -11.26 18.31 -1.99
C ALA A 241 -11.59 18.23 -3.50
N PRO A 242 -10.63 18.35 -4.44
CA PRO A 242 -10.92 18.29 -5.88
C PRO A 242 -11.15 16.86 -6.40
N GLU A 243 -10.47 15.85 -5.84
CA GLU A 243 -10.50 14.49 -6.39
C GLU A 243 -11.77 13.71 -6.01
N LYS A 244 -12.44 14.03 -4.89
CA LYS A 244 -13.76 13.46 -4.57
C LYS A 244 -14.85 14.00 -5.49
N MET A 245 -14.83 15.31 -5.78
CA MET A 245 -15.73 15.92 -6.76
C MET A 245 -15.40 15.45 -8.17
N ALA A 246 -14.11 15.40 -8.57
CA ALA A 246 -13.70 14.86 -9.86
C ALA A 246 -13.99 13.37 -10.00
N LYS A 247 -13.86 12.54 -8.96
CA LYS A 247 -14.29 11.12 -8.98
C LYS A 247 -15.80 10.96 -9.03
N ALA A 248 -16.58 11.86 -8.44
CA ALA A 248 -18.03 11.84 -8.55
C ALA A 248 -18.46 12.25 -9.97
N ILE A 249 -17.84 13.29 -10.53
CA ILE A 249 -18.03 13.74 -11.91
C ILE A 249 -17.54 12.67 -12.90
N ASP A 250 -16.38 12.04 -12.68
CA ASP A 250 -15.86 10.94 -13.48
C ASP A 250 -16.72 9.70 -13.32
N LYS A 251 -17.26 9.38 -12.15
CA LYS A 251 -18.22 8.27 -12.00
C LYS A 251 -19.51 8.57 -12.74
N ALA A 252 -20.02 9.80 -12.69
CA ALA A 252 -21.20 10.21 -13.43
C ALA A 252 -20.94 10.19 -14.94
N LYS A 253 -19.78 10.66 -15.39
CA LYS A 253 -19.33 10.64 -16.79
C LYS A 253 -19.01 9.23 -17.27
N LEU A 254 -18.46 8.37 -16.42
CA LEU A 254 -18.22 6.95 -16.71
C LEU A 254 -19.54 6.18 -16.72
N LYS A 255 -20.50 6.51 -15.85
CA LYS A 255 -21.86 5.95 -15.86
C LYS A 255 -22.62 6.41 -17.10
N LYS A 256 -22.53 7.68 -17.47
CA LYS A 256 -23.09 8.26 -18.68
C LYS A 256 -22.46 7.67 -19.93
N ASN A 257 -21.12 7.62 -20.03
CA ASN A 257 -20.42 6.92 -21.10
C ASN A 257 -20.80 5.44 -21.13
N ARG A 258 -20.92 4.76 -19.99
CA ARG A 258 -21.39 3.35 -19.95
C ARG A 258 -22.82 3.19 -20.43
N GLN A 259 -23.69 4.18 -20.20
CA GLN A 259 -25.06 4.19 -20.70
C GLN A 259 -25.11 4.55 -22.20
N GLU A 260 -24.28 5.47 -22.66
CA GLU A 260 -24.17 5.92 -24.06
C GLU A 260 -23.44 4.90 -24.94
N THR A 261 -22.45 4.18 -24.40
CA THR A 261 -21.73 3.10 -25.05
C THR A 261 -22.26 1.72 -24.63
N ALA A 262 -23.33 1.66 -23.85
CA ALA A 262 -24.07 0.41 -23.67
C ALA A 262 -24.68 0.10 -25.03
N TYR A 263 -24.19 -0.97 -25.66
CA TYR A 263 -24.74 -1.46 -26.90
C TYR A 263 -26.20 -1.87 -26.65
N SER A 264 -27.14 -1.12 -27.21
CA SER A 264 -28.59 -1.27 -26.98
C SER A 264 -29.26 -2.26 -27.93
N ARG A 265 -28.51 -2.82 -28.89
CA ARG A 265 -29.03 -3.88 -29.75
C ARG A 265 -29.14 -5.17 -28.95
N PRO A 266 -30.12 -6.04 -29.27
CA PRO A 266 -30.16 -7.39 -28.71
C PRO A 266 -28.78 -8.02 -28.80
N THR A 267 -28.36 -8.63 -27.70
CA THR A 267 -27.07 -9.31 -27.59
C THR A 267 -26.98 -10.24 -28.78
N VAL A 268 -26.05 -9.96 -29.70
CA VAL A 268 -25.77 -10.90 -30.78
C VAL A 268 -25.15 -12.11 -30.07
N GLU A 269 -25.94 -13.16 -29.89
CA GLU A 269 -25.57 -14.38 -29.15
C GLU A 269 -24.32 -15.07 -29.72
N THR A 270 -23.87 -14.65 -30.90
CA THR A 270 -22.77 -15.21 -31.66
C THR A 270 -21.48 -14.38 -31.67
N GLY A 271 -21.35 -13.33 -30.83
CA GLY A 271 -20.21 -12.41 -30.86
C GLY A 271 -19.42 -12.23 -29.56
N ASP A 272 -18.12 -11.95 -29.69
CA ASP A 272 -17.22 -11.61 -28.58
C ASP A 272 -17.65 -10.33 -27.84
N ARG A 273 -17.38 -10.27 -26.54
CA ARG A 273 -17.83 -9.18 -25.68
C ARG A 273 -16.91 -7.97 -25.80
N LEU A 274 -17.40 -6.87 -26.35
CA LEU A 274 -16.72 -5.57 -26.29
C LEU A 274 -16.63 -5.08 -24.83
N LEU A 275 -15.42 -4.91 -24.32
CA LEU A 275 -15.16 -4.40 -22.97
C LEU A 275 -15.03 -2.88 -22.93
N SER A 276 -14.24 -2.30 -23.83
CA SER A 276 -13.98 -0.85 -23.86
C SER A 276 -13.25 -0.38 -25.12
N LYS A 277 -13.30 0.92 -25.40
CA LYS A 277 -12.39 1.61 -26.31
C LYS A 277 -11.19 2.15 -25.53
N VAL A 278 -9.97 1.79 -25.94
CA VAL A 278 -8.72 2.13 -25.25
C VAL A 278 -7.74 2.83 -26.18
N MET A 279 -6.79 3.58 -25.62
CA MET A 279 -5.65 4.12 -26.36
C MET A 279 -4.42 3.27 -26.07
N VAL A 280 -3.83 2.67 -27.09
CA VAL A 280 -2.64 1.83 -26.98
C VAL A 280 -1.47 2.45 -27.72
N ARG A 281 -0.24 2.14 -27.29
CA ARG A 281 0.96 2.49 -28.02
C ARG A 281 1.36 1.31 -28.90
N TYR A 282 1.24 1.47 -30.22
CA TYR A 282 1.56 0.45 -31.21
C TYR A 282 2.44 1.06 -32.30
N GLY A 283 3.56 0.41 -32.65
CA GLY A 283 4.53 0.96 -33.61
C GLY A 283 5.05 2.36 -33.23
N GLY A 284 5.22 2.65 -31.93
CA GLY A 284 5.64 3.96 -31.42
C GLY A 284 4.56 5.06 -31.41
N LYS A 285 3.40 4.85 -32.05
CA LYS A 285 2.29 5.81 -32.13
C LYS A 285 1.18 5.47 -31.13
N LYS A 286 0.41 6.47 -30.71
CA LYS A 286 -0.82 6.28 -29.92
C LYS A 286 -1.98 6.02 -30.88
N VAL A 287 -2.65 4.89 -30.72
CA VAL A 287 -3.69 4.40 -31.61
C VAL A 287 -4.92 4.03 -30.77
N ALA A 288 -6.11 4.35 -31.24
CA ALA A 288 -7.34 3.90 -30.62
C ALA A 288 -7.57 2.41 -30.94
N ALA A 289 -8.05 1.62 -29.98
CA ALA A 289 -8.33 0.21 -30.15
C ALA A 289 -9.62 -0.17 -29.40
N MET A 290 -10.30 -1.21 -29.88
CA MET A 290 -11.41 -1.86 -29.17
C MET A 290 -10.89 -3.09 -28.45
N LEU A 291 -11.16 -3.20 -27.15
CA LEU A 291 -10.80 -4.36 -26.33
C LEU A 291 -12.00 -5.30 -26.25
N PHE A 292 -11.79 -6.55 -26.65
CA PHE A 292 -12.77 -7.61 -26.61
C PHE A 292 -12.36 -8.71 -25.62
N GLU A 293 -13.35 -9.49 -25.20
CA GLU A 293 -13.22 -10.71 -24.42
C GLU A 293 -13.93 -11.84 -25.17
N ILE A 294 -13.20 -12.93 -25.42
CA ILE A 294 -13.72 -14.08 -26.16
C ILE A 294 -14.84 -14.72 -25.34
N ARG A 295 -16.02 -14.87 -25.94
CA ARG A 295 -17.07 -15.70 -25.35
C ARG A 295 -17.03 -17.06 -26.02
N PRO A 296 -17.09 -18.17 -25.27
CA PRO A 296 -17.30 -19.47 -25.89
C PRO A 296 -18.63 -19.38 -26.63
N THR A 297 -18.57 -19.46 -27.96
CA THR A 297 -19.74 -19.72 -28.77
C THR A 297 -20.27 -21.06 -28.28
N ALA A 298 -21.43 -21.07 -27.64
CA ALA A 298 -22.11 -22.33 -27.43
C ALA A 298 -22.27 -22.94 -28.82
N GLU A 299 -21.57 -24.04 -29.09
CA GLU A 299 -21.84 -24.84 -30.29
C GLU A 299 -23.35 -25.04 -30.30
N ALA A 300 -23.99 -24.62 -31.38
CA ALA A 300 -25.43 -24.68 -31.51
C ALA A 300 -25.88 -26.14 -31.31
N SER A 301 -26.21 -26.49 -30.07
CA SER A 301 -26.74 -27.79 -29.72
C SER A 301 -28.17 -27.78 -30.24
N CYS A 302 -28.34 -28.45 -31.37
CA CYS A 302 -29.60 -28.70 -32.04
C CYS A 302 -30.55 -29.53 -31.16
N PHE A 303 -31.07 -29.02 -30.03
CA PHE A 303 -32.26 -29.58 -29.41
C PHE A 303 -33.05 -28.48 -28.70
N ALA A 304 -34.25 -28.27 -29.23
CA ALA A 304 -35.34 -27.69 -28.47
C ALA A 304 -35.61 -28.60 -27.26
N ASP A 305 -35.60 -28.02 -26.06
CA ASP A 305 -36.79 -28.05 -25.21
C ASP A 305 -36.63 -27.08 -24.05
N THR A 306 -37.73 -26.38 -23.79
CA THR A 306 -37.99 -25.42 -22.72
C THR A 306 -37.71 -25.98 -21.34
N VAL A 307 -36.87 -25.30 -20.56
CA VAL A 307 -36.98 -25.28 -19.09
C VAL A 307 -36.64 -23.86 -18.60
N GLU A 308 -37.62 -23.23 -17.95
CA GLU A 308 -37.45 -21.99 -17.18
C GLU A 308 -36.30 -22.15 -16.18
N ALA A 309 -35.31 -21.26 -16.23
CA ALA A 309 -34.29 -21.16 -15.20
C ALA A 309 -34.05 -19.69 -14.83
N ALA A 310 -34.40 -19.42 -13.58
CA ALA A 310 -34.27 -18.22 -12.76
C ALA A 310 -33.25 -17.14 -13.19
N GLU A 311 -33.71 -15.90 -13.07
CA GLU A 311 -32.89 -14.69 -12.99
C GLU A 311 -31.85 -14.79 -11.85
N GLU A 312 -30.62 -15.20 -12.15
CA GLU A 312 -29.46 -14.93 -11.29
C GLU A 312 -28.57 -13.85 -11.91
N TYR A 313 -29.00 -12.60 -11.71
CA TYR A 313 -28.12 -11.44 -11.84
C TYR A 313 -27.13 -11.39 -10.65
N THR A 314 -25.98 -12.05 -10.77
CA THR A 314 -24.86 -11.81 -9.85
C THR A 314 -24.15 -10.51 -10.22
N SER A 315 -24.73 -9.39 -9.77
CA SER A 315 -24.05 -8.11 -9.70
C SER A 315 -23.03 -8.13 -8.55
N ALA A 316 -21.79 -8.52 -8.83
CA ALA A 316 -20.71 -8.45 -7.84
C ALA A 316 -20.26 -6.99 -7.62
N THR A 317 -21.10 -6.22 -6.93
CA THR A 317 -20.69 -5.07 -6.12
C THR A 317 -20.68 -5.54 -4.68
N ILE A 318 -19.57 -6.08 -4.19
CA ILE A 318 -19.39 -6.30 -2.75
C ILE A 318 -18.36 -5.30 -2.25
N GLY A 319 -18.89 -4.12 -1.91
CA GLY A 319 -18.34 -3.31 -0.84
C GLY A 319 -19.17 -3.60 0.40
N THR A 320 -18.63 -4.38 1.33
CA THR A 320 -19.11 -4.37 2.72
C THR A 320 -17.97 -4.74 3.65
N THR A 321 -17.42 -3.71 4.27
CA THR A 321 -16.91 -3.76 5.65
C THR A 321 -18.08 -4.03 6.58
N GLN A 322 -17.96 -4.99 7.49
CA GLN A 322 -18.70 -4.91 8.76
C GLN A 322 -18.04 -5.75 9.86
N ASP A 323 -17.82 -5.07 10.97
CA ASP A 323 -17.92 -5.50 12.36
C ASP A 323 -18.46 -4.24 13.07
N SER A 324 -19.51 -4.19 13.88
CA SER A 324 -20.46 -5.16 14.45
C SER A 324 -21.71 -4.33 14.92
N PRO A 325 -22.53 -4.73 15.92
CA PRO A 325 -23.93 -5.14 15.77
C PRO A 325 -24.99 -4.12 16.26
N ASN A 326 -26.25 -4.44 15.91
CA ASN A 326 -27.51 -3.82 16.35
C ASN A 326 -27.72 -3.86 17.87
N ARG A 327 -28.24 -2.78 18.48
CA ARG A 327 -29.57 -2.77 19.11
C ARG A 327 -30.06 -1.38 19.58
N GLU A 328 -31.30 -1.11 19.20
CA GLU A 328 -32.37 -0.34 19.87
C GLU A 328 -32.31 1.20 20.02
N GLN A 329 -33.40 1.81 19.56
CA GLN A 329 -33.74 3.23 19.55
C GLN A 329 -34.13 3.75 20.94
N ALA A 330 -33.67 4.95 21.28
CA ALA A 330 -34.42 5.91 22.08
C ALA A 330 -34.05 7.35 21.69
N LYS A 331 -35.06 8.17 21.43
CA LYS A 331 -34.99 9.61 21.11
C LYS A 331 -34.68 10.45 22.37
N SER A 332 -33.68 11.33 22.32
CA SER A 332 -33.60 12.63 23.06
C SER A 332 -32.27 13.37 22.75
N PRO A 333 -32.16 14.70 22.95
CA PRO A 333 -31.27 15.62 22.21
C PRO A 333 -29.81 15.66 22.74
N PRO A 334 -28.86 16.32 22.05
CA PRO A 334 -27.44 16.13 22.35
C PRO A 334 -27.01 16.93 23.58
N LEU A 335 -26.44 16.23 24.57
CA LEU A 335 -25.75 16.81 25.72
C LEU A 335 -24.31 16.27 25.83
N ASN A 336 -23.38 17.22 25.74
CA ASN A 336 -22.10 17.37 26.45
C ASN A 336 -20.97 16.34 26.27
N ALA A 337 -19.93 16.79 25.54
CA ALA A 337 -18.54 16.28 25.50
C ALA A 337 -17.84 16.15 26.88
N PHE A 338 -18.49 16.56 27.96
CA PHE A 338 -17.99 16.53 29.33
C PHE A 338 -18.06 15.13 29.96
N GLU A 339 -19.11 14.34 29.70
CA GLU A 339 -19.21 12.97 30.25
C GLU A 339 -18.18 12.01 29.66
N ALA A 340 -17.78 12.22 28.40
CA ALA A 340 -16.73 11.43 27.75
C ALA A 340 -15.34 11.66 28.39
N ILE A 341 -15.08 12.89 28.85
CA ILE A 341 -13.85 13.26 29.56
C ILE A 341 -13.85 12.71 30.99
N GLN A 342 -15.01 12.67 31.65
CA GLN A 342 -15.14 12.10 32.99
C GLN A 342 -15.00 10.56 33.00
N ARG A 343 -15.56 9.86 32.01
CA ARG A 343 -15.39 8.39 31.88
C ARG A 343 -13.96 7.98 31.53
N SER A 344 -13.20 8.82 30.82
CA SER A 344 -11.79 8.56 30.50
C SER A 344 -10.86 8.82 31.68
N THR A 345 -11.18 9.79 32.55
CA THR A 345 -10.39 10.06 33.76
C THR A 345 -10.59 8.99 34.84
N VAL A 346 -11.81 8.46 35.02
CA VAL A 346 -12.07 7.35 35.96
C VAL A 346 -11.28 6.08 35.58
N ARG A 347 -11.22 5.71 34.29
CA ARG A 347 -10.41 4.57 33.81
C ARG A 347 -8.90 4.73 34.03
N ILE A 348 -8.38 5.97 33.99
CA ILE A 348 -6.97 6.25 34.26
C ILE A 348 -6.67 6.08 35.76
N TYR A 349 -7.58 6.49 36.64
CA TYR A 349 -7.43 6.32 38.09
C TYR A 349 -7.53 4.85 38.53
N GLU A 350 -8.43 4.06 37.96
CA GLU A 350 -8.54 2.62 38.22
C GLU A 350 -7.31 1.84 37.73
N GLY A 351 -6.75 2.23 36.57
CA GLY A 351 -5.51 1.67 36.04
C GLY A 351 -4.27 2.01 36.87
N LEU A 352 -4.24 3.19 37.51
CA LEU A 352 -3.18 3.55 38.45
C LEU A 352 -3.31 2.77 39.77
N SER A 353 -4.52 2.61 40.31
CA SER A 353 -4.75 1.83 41.54
C SER A 353 -4.27 0.37 41.41
N THR A 354 -4.56 -0.28 40.28
CA THR A 354 -4.08 -1.65 39.98
C THR A 354 -2.56 -1.72 39.78
N PHE A 355 -1.94 -0.65 39.28
CA PHE A 355 -0.49 -0.54 39.16
C PHE A 355 0.20 -0.39 40.53
N TRP A 356 -0.39 0.39 41.45
CA TRP A 356 0.11 0.55 42.82
C TRP A 356 -0.01 -0.72 43.66
N SER A 357 -1.08 -1.50 43.49
CA SER A 357 -1.23 -2.81 44.14
C SER A 357 -0.17 -3.83 43.70
N LYS A 358 0.41 -3.70 42.50
CA LYS A 358 1.47 -4.59 41.99
C LYS A 358 2.87 -4.19 42.46
N ILE A 359 3.07 -2.96 42.91
CA ILE A 359 4.38 -2.45 43.37
C ILE A 359 4.64 -2.79 44.85
N SER A 360 3.61 -3.11 45.64
CA SER A 360 3.76 -3.43 47.07
C SER A 360 4.66 -4.66 47.35
N HIS A 361 4.75 -5.60 46.39
CA HIS A 361 5.53 -6.84 46.50
C HIS A 361 6.95 -6.77 45.91
N MET A 362 7.42 -5.60 45.46
CA MET A 362 8.77 -5.47 44.89
C MET A 362 9.85 -5.26 45.97
N THR A 363 10.99 -5.94 45.79
CA THR A 363 12.18 -5.85 46.65
C THR A 363 12.73 -4.42 46.73
N ALA A 364 13.42 -4.10 47.83
CA ALA A 364 13.87 -2.73 48.17
C ALA A 364 14.68 -2.02 47.06
N SER A 365 15.42 -2.78 46.24
CA SER A 365 16.16 -2.27 45.07
C SER A 365 15.25 -1.74 43.95
N GLY A 366 14.07 -2.36 43.75
CA GLY A 366 13.07 -1.95 42.77
C GLY A 366 12.29 -0.70 43.17
N LYS A 367 12.01 -0.52 44.48
CA LYS A 367 11.30 0.66 45.00
C LYS A 367 12.08 1.96 44.77
N CYS A 368 13.40 1.96 45.01
CA CYS A 368 14.24 3.15 44.87
C CYS A 368 14.30 3.69 43.41
N ARG A 369 14.35 2.80 42.41
CA ARG A 369 14.34 3.22 40.99
C ARG A 369 13.00 3.78 40.52
N ILE A 370 11.90 3.30 41.08
CA ILE A 370 10.55 3.76 40.72
C ILE A 370 10.22 5.09 41.42
N GLU A 371 10.62 5.28 42.67
CA GLU A 371 10.46 6.57 43.40
C GLU A 371 11.22 7.72 42.71
N LEU A 372 12.42 7.45 42.18
CA LEU A 372 13.19 8.40 41.36
C LEU A 372 12.50 8.76 40.04
N GLY A 373 11.75 7.81 39.44
CA GLY A 373 10.94 8.06 38.24
C GLY A 373 9.68 8.88 38.54
N ILE A 374 9.02 8.60 39.67
CA ILE A 374 7.78 9.28 40.09
C ILE A 374 8.08 10.71 40.57
N SER A 375 9.22 10.94 41.24
CA SER A 375 9.69 12.29 41.61
C SER A 375 9.90 13.17 40.36
N LYS A 376 10.45 12.62 39.28
CA LYS A 376 10.62 13.33 37.99
C LYS A 376 9.29 13.62 37.31
N GLN A 377 8.32 12.69 37.36
CA GLN A 377 6.98 12.93 36.81
C GLN A 377 6.16 13.93 37.64
N ARG A 378 6.26 13.92 38.99
CA ARG A 378 5.63 14.94 39.85
C ARG A 378 6.21 16.33 39.58
N LYS A 379 7.53 16.47 39.39
CA LYS A 379 8.14 17.75 38.98
C LYS A 379 7.64 18.22 37.61
N ALA A 380 7.46 17.32 36.65
CA ALA A 380 6.91 17.66 35.34
C ALA A 380 5.44 18.13 35.43
N ILE A 381 4.62 17.46 36.25
CA ILE A 381 3.21 17.84 36.47
C ILE A 381 3.10 19.18 37.21
N LEU A 382 3.94 19.43 38.23
CA LEU A 382 3.99 20.71 38.94
C LEU A 382 4.49 21.85 38.02
N SER A 383 5.40 21.57 37.08
CA SER A 383 5.82 22.56 36.08
C SER A 383 4.74 22.90 35.05
N LEU A 384 3.82 21.97 34.76
CA LEU A 384 2.67 22.20 33.88
C LEU A 384 1.59 23.07 34.55
N GLN A 385 1.47 23.01 35.88
CA GLN A 385 0.55 23.85 36.65
C GLN A 385 0.99 25.33 36.71
N HIS A 386 2.28 25.62 36.53
CA HIS A 386 2.82 26.98 36.48
C HIS A 386 2.88 27.59 35.06
N SER A 387 2.35 26.90 34.05
CA SER A 387 2.23 27.48 32.71
C SER A 387 1.21 28.64 32.71
N PRO A 388 1.60 29.87 32.30
CA PRO A 388 0.70 31.02 32.19
C PRO A 388 -0.52 30.74 31.31
N SER A 389 -0.38 29.86 30.31
CA SER A 389 -1.47 29.45 29.41
C SER A 389 -2.50 28.54 30.11
N LEU A 390 -2.06 27.68 31.03
CA LEU A 390 -2.96 26.78 31.75
C LEU A 390 -3.72 27.53 32.87
N ALA A 391 -3.05 28.49 33.51
CA ALA A 391 -3.67 29.37 34.51
C ALA A 391 -4.68 30.37 33.91
N ALA A 392 -4.52 30.73 32.62
CA ALA A 392 -5.52 31.50 31.88
C ALA A 392 -6.76 30.64 31.57
N VAL A 393 -6.57 29.41 31.07
CA VAL A 393 -7.65 28.46 30.79
C VAL A 393 -8.42 28.08 32.06
N ILE A 394 -7.75 27.87 33.19
CA ILE A 394 -8.42 27.57 34.47
C ILE A 394 -9.21 28.77 35.02
N ARG A 395 -8.74 30.00 34.81
CA ARG A 395 -9.48 31.22 35.18
C ARG A 395 -10.73 31.40 34.31
N GLU A 396 -10.61 31.11 33.02
CA GLU A 396 -11.71 31.17 32.07
C GLU A 396 -12.77 30.10 32.36
N LEU A 397 -12.34 28.90 32.75
CA LEU A 397 -13.22 27.81 33.20
C LEU A 397 -13.94 28.09 34.52
N LYS A 398 -13.34 28.86 35.43
CA LYS A 398 -14.02 29.30 36.68
C LYS A 398 -15.05 30.39 36.42
N ARG A 399 -14.83 31.26 35.42
CA ARG A 399 -15.79 32.28 34.98
C ARG A 399 -17.04 31.69 34.34
N TRP A 400 -16.91 30.57 33.63
CA TRP A 400 -18.04 29.86 33.00
C TRP A 400 -18.88 29.02 33.98
N ARG A 401 -18.49 28.96 35.25
CA ARG A 401 -19.12 28.10 36.28
C ARG A 401 -19.85 28.89 37.38
N GLN A 402 -19.81 30.23 37.30
CA GLN A 402 -20.71 31.15 37.99
C GLN A 402 -21.74 31.63 36.99
#